data_AF-A0A8J3G8L6-F1
#
_entry.id   AF-A0A8J3G8L6-F1
#
_cell.length_a   1.000
_cell.length_b   1.000
_cell.length_c   1.000
_cell.angle_alpha   90.00
_cell.angle_beta   90.00
_cell.angle_gamma   90.00
#
_symmetry.space_group_name_H-M   'P 1'
#
loop_
_entity.id
_entity.type
_entity.pdbx_description
1 polymer ?
#
loop_
_entity_poly.entity_id
_entity_poly.type
_entity_poly.pdbx_seq_one_letter_code
_entity_poly.pdbx_strand_id
1 'polypeptide(L)'
;MPSADWDTPIGFFWLSFVTFIQNILSFMRQYFTLIAVLLALHPALSQKRKAEPAAAYFPERHEWQRKTPAEAGMSTAKVQALIAFARENETKAPRNMEVAQAQSFGKEPFGEGVGPFETRGEPSGIILRRGYLVAEWGEPNRPDMTHSVTKSFLSTVVGLAVDRGLIRSVQDTVATYVPPIELYNPAQINRPAEQFGTPELLRPFDTPHNRRLTWDVMLRQTSDWEGTLWGKPEWADRPSADSKDWQTRPRNEPGSVYEYNDVRVNALALAATSVWRRPLPQVLHEYIMNPIGASSTWRWAGYRSSWIVLDGQAVQVVSGGATGAEECSSTLTIWPASVYSQCTKGNGTASSSFRRIGSRRPLPPPRSSPLTAT
;
A
#
# COMPACT_ATOMS: atom_id res chain seq x y z
N MET A 1 116.20 23.59 17.63
CA MET A 1 115.99 22.22 17.10
C MET A 1 114.57 21.81 17.45
N PRO A 2 113.82 21.17 16.54
CA PRO A 2 112.46 21.60 16.23
C PRO A 2 111.36 20.70 16.83
N SER A 3 110.18 21.27 17.04
CA SER A 3 108.93 20.52 16.90
C SER A 3 107.90 21.44 16.25
N ALA A 4 107.55 21.11 15.01
CA ALA A 4 106.62 21.87 14.18
C ALA A 4 105.18 21.71 14.69
N ASP A 5 104.53 22.85 14.90
CA ASP A 5 103.08 23.00 14.97
C ASP A 5 102.45 22.62 13.63
N TRP A 6 101.44 21.75 13.70
CA TRP A 6 100.43 21.57 12.65
C TRP A 6 99.05 21.72 13.26
N ASP A 7 98.74 22.92 13.74
CA ASP A 7 97.35 23.37 13.84
C ASP A 7 96.83 23.58 12.42
N THR A 8 96.07 22.60 11.92
CA THR A 8 95.32 22.74 10.67
C THR A 8 93.81 22.81 10.92
N PRO A 9 93.09 23.69 10.20
CA PRO A 9 91.72 24.11 10.50
C PRO A 9 90.67 23.11 9.96
N ILE A 10 90.89 21.82 10.16
CA ILE A 10 90.03 20.78 9.56
C ILE A 10 88.78 20.51 10.42
N GLY A 11 88.89 20.65 11.75
CA GLY A 11 87.77 20.41 12.67
C GLY A 11 86.64 21.44 12.58
N PHE A 12 86.97 22.73 12.39
CA PHE A 12 85.97 23.80 12.32
C PHE A 12 85.18 23.80 11.00
N PHE A 13 85.81 23.40 9.89
CA PHE A 13 85.11 23.23 8.61
C PHE A 13 84.17 22.01 8.62
N TRP A 14 84.55 20.92 9.28
CA TRP A 14 83.71 19.73 9.37
C TRP A 14 82.44 19.97 10.20
N LEU A 15 82.55 20.64 11.35
CA LEU A 15 81.39 20.93 12.19
C LEU A 15 80.41 21.87 11.48
N SER A 16 80.92 22.92 10.82
CA SER A 16 80.10 23.89 10.08
C SER A 16 79.45 23.30 8.83
N PHE A 17 80.11 22.35 8.16
CA PHE A 17 79.57 21.64 7.00
C PHE A 17 78.44 20.68 7.39
N VAL A 18 78.55 20.01 8.54
CA VAL A 18 77.50 19.13 9.06
C VAL A 18 76.26 19.93 9.47
N THR A 19 76.40 21.07 10.16
CA THR A 19 75.26 21.95 10.48
C THR A 19 74.63 22.55 9.22
N PHE A 20 75.43 22.88 8.20
CA PHE A 20 74.92 23.37 6.92
C PHE A 20 74.07 22.31 6.20
N ILE A 21 74.53 21.06 6.13
CA ILE A 21 73.75 19.95 5.54
C ILE A 21 72.50 19.65 6.38
N GLN A 22 72.57 19.68 7.71
CA GLN A 22 71.40 19.48 8.58
C GLN A 22 70.35 20.59 8.39
N ASN A 23 70.78 21.84 8.19
CA ASN A 23 69.87 22.95 7.90
C ASN A 23 69.23 22.82 6.52
N ILE A 24 69.98 22.40 5.49
CA ILE A 24 69.41 22.14 4.14
C ILE A 24 68.40 20.99 4.20
N LEU A 25 68.72 19.89 4.90
CA LEU A 25 67.80 18.76 5.05
C LEU A 25 66.54 19.14 5.85
N SER A 26 66.68 19.96 6.89
CA SER A 26 65.54 20.50 7.65
C SER A 26 64.67 21.41 6.79
N PHE A 27 65.28 22.30 6.01
CA PHE A 27 64.59 23.21 5.09
C PHE A 27 63.88 22.45 3.96
N MET A 28 64.54 21.44 3.37
CA MET A 28 63.93 20.54 2.39
C MET A 28 62.77 19.75 2.99
N ARG A 29 62.89 19.27 4.24
CA ARG A 29 61.83 18.53 4.93
C ARG A 29 60.64 19.44 5.23
N GLN A 30 60.88 20.68 5.65
CA GLN A 30 59.82 21.68 5.85
C GLN A 30 59.12 22.03 4.54
N TYR A 31 59.86 22.23 3.44
CA TYR A 31 59.28 22.47 2.11
C TYR A 31 58.50 21.27 1.58
N PHE A 32 59.01 20.05 1.73
CA PHE A 32 58.28 18.84 1.35
C PHE A 32 57.03 18.65 2.18
N THR A 33 57.07 18.97 3.48
CA THR A 33 55.89 18.90 4.36
C THR A 33 54.86 19.95 3.95
N LEU A 34 55.30 21.16 3.60
CA LEU A 34 54.41 22.24 3.14
C LEU A 34 53.74 21.87 1.79
N ILE A 35 54.51 21.32 0.85
CA ILE A 35 54.00 20.86 -0.45
C ILE A 35 53.05 19.67 -0.28
N ALA A 36 53.38 18.72 0.60
CA ALA A 36 52.50 17.59 0.92
C ALA A 36 51.19 18.03 1.58
N VAL A 37 51.21 19.02 2.47
CA VAL A 37 50.01 19.62 3.07
C VAL A 37 49.18 20.36 2.02
N LEU A 38 49.81 21.13 1.14
CA LEU A 38 49.12 21.84 0.05
C LEU A 38 48.51 20.88 -0.98
N LEU A 39 49.17 19.77 -1.30
CA LEU A 39 48.65 18.71 -2.17
C LEU A 39 47.54 17.88 -1.49
N ALA A 40 47.60 17.67 -0.17
CA ALA A 40 46.55 17.01 0.59
C ALA A 40 45.28 17.86 0.77
N LEU A 41 45.39 19.20 0.69
CA LEU A 41 44.26 20.13 0.76
C LEU A 41 43.54 20.33 -0.59
N HIS A 42 44.16 19.99 -1.72
CA HIS A 42 43.54 20.12 -3.05
C HIS A 42 42.32 19.20 -3.30
N PRO A 43 42.28 17.92 -2.87
CA PRO A 43 41.08 17.10 -3.04
C PRO A 43 39.95 17.47 -2.07
N ALA A 44 40.23 18.22 -0.99
CA ALA A 44 39.21 18.68 -0.04
C ALA A 44 38.39 19.88 -0.54
N LEU A 45 38.96 20.72 -1.41
CA LEU A 45 38.28 21.90 -1.99
C LEU A 45 37.65 21.62 -3.37
N SER A 46 37.95 20.46 -3.99
CA SER A 46 37.39 20.05 -5.28
C SER A 46 36.34 18.93 -5.17
N GLN A 47 35.73 18.77 -4.00
CA GLN A 47 34.42 18.11 -3.95
C GLN A 47 33.40 19.13 -4.45
N LYS A 48 33.06 19.06 -5.74
CA LYS A 48 31.76 19.57 -6.22
C LYS A 48 30.72 19.04 -5.24
N ARG A 49 30.09 19.92 -4.44
CA ARG A 49 28.88 19.56 -3.69
C ARG A 49 27.99 18.85 -4.69
N LYS A 50 27.82 17.54 -4.52
CA LYS A 50 26.85 16.77 -5.28
C LYS A 50 25.54 17.46 -4.95
N ALA A 51 24.96 18.17 -5.92
CA ALA A 51 23.67 18.82 -5.72
C ALA A 51 22.77 17.75 -5.13
N GLU A 52 22.24 18.00 -3.92
CA GLU A 52 21.18 17.14 -3.41
C GLU A 52 20.14 17.06 -4.52
N PRO A 53 19.74 15.85 -4.95
CA PRO A 53 18.67 15.75 -5.93
C PRO A 53 17.52 16.59 -5.39
N ALA A 54 17.07 17.57 -6.19
CA ALA A 54 15.96 18.43 -5.81
C ALA A 54 14.86 17.55 -5.23
N ALA A 55 14.47 17.82 -3.99
CA ALA A 55 13.51 16.99 -3.26
C ALA A 55 12.34 16.70 -4.20
N ALA A 56 12.03 15.42 -4.41
CA ALA A 56 10.94 15.04 -5.28
C ALA A 56 9.67 15.74 -4.79
N TYR A 57 9.07 16.58 -5.65
CA TYR A 57 7.87 17.31 -5.29
C TYR A 57 6.77 16.30 -4.92
N PHE A 58 6.24 16.45 -3.71
CA PHE A 58 5.07 15.74 -3.22
C PHE A 58 3.99 16.80 -2.91
N PRO A 59 2.76 16.64 -3.43
CA PRO A 59 1.71 17.63 -3.28
C PRO A 59 1.25 17.75 -1.82
N GLU A 60 0.91 18.97 -1.40
CA GLU A 60 0.22 19.17 -0.13
C GLU A 60 -1.25 18.75 -0.27
N ARG A 61 -1.90 18.53 0.89
CA ARG A 61 -3.32 18.15 0.93
C ARG A 61 -4.14 19.20 0.18
N HIS A 62 -4.90 18.77 -0.83
CA HIS A 62 -5.72 19.61 -1.72
C HIS A 62 -4.95 20.59 -2.64
N GLU A 63 -3.62 20.63 -2.60
CA GLU A 63 -2.81 21.59 -3.35
C GLU A 63 -1.79 20.90 -4.25
N TRP A 64 -2.21 20.66 -5.50
CA TRP A 64 -1.34 20.13 -6.54
C TRP A 64 -0.82 21.25 -7.44
N GLN A 65 0.49 21.36 -7.50
CA GLN A 65 1.15 22.24 -8.46
C GLN A 65 0.93 21.71 -9.87
N ARG A 66 0.49 22.61 -10.75
CA ARG A 66 0.25 22.32 -12.16
C ARG A 66 1.48 22.64 -12.99
N LYS A 67 1.69 21.84 -14.03
CA LYS A 67 2.62 22.14 -15.13
C LYS A 67 1.91 21.91 -16.43
N THR A 68 2.13 22.77 -17.41
CA THR A 68 1.73 22.49 -18.79
C THR A 68 2.44 21.21 -19.28
N PRO A 69 1.89 20.51 -20.29
CA PRO A 69 2.58 19.37 -20.90
C PRO A 69 4.02 19.71 -21.31
N ALA A 70 4.25 20.88 -21.89
CA ALA A 70 5.58 21.32 -22.32
C ALA A 70 6.56 21.49 -21.15
N GLU A 71 6.17 22.17 -20.06
CA GLU A 71 6.99 22.29 -18.84
C GLU A 71 7.23 20.94 -18.17
N ALA A 72 6.27 20.04 -18.30
CA ALA A 72 6.40 18.65 -17.90
C ALA A 72 7.12 17.81 -18.96
N GLY A 73 7.80 18.36 -19.98
CA GLY A 73 8.56 17.59 -20.97
C GLY A 73 7.72 16.54 -21.72
N MET A 74 6.45 16.83 -21.95
CA MET A 74 5.46 16.03 -22.67
C MET A 74 4.96 16.81 -23.89
N SER A 75 4.56 16.10 -24.95
CA SER A 75 3.96 16.74 -26.11
C SER A 75 2.55 17.23 -25.80
N THR A 76 2.30 18.53 -25.88
CA THR A 76 0.95 19.11 -25.74
C THR A 76 -0.05 18.48 -26.69
N ALA A 77 0.30 18.33 -27.97
CA ALA A 77 -0.58 17.71 -28.98
C ALA A 77 -0.98 16.27 -28.61
N LYS A 78 -0.03 15.42 -28.18
CA LYS A 78 -0.33 14.03 -27.76
C LYS A 78 -1.18 13.98 -26.49
N VAL A 79 -0.96 14.87 -25.52
CA VAL A 79 -1.80 14.95 -24.32
C VAL A 79 -3.24 15.31 -24.69
N GLN A 80 -3.44 16.30 -25.56
CA GLN A 80 -4.78 16.67 -26.04
C GLN A 80 -5.45 15.54 -26.82
N ALA A 81 -4.71 14.87 -27.71
CA ALA A 81 -5.21 13.72 -28.45
C ALA A 81 -5.64 12.56 -27.52
N LEU A 82 -4.90 12.30 -26.43
CA LEU A 82 -5.26 11.30 -25.44
C LEU A 82 -6.55 11.67 -24.69
N ILE A 83 -6.72 12.93 -24.31
CA ILE A 83 -7.93 13.40 -23.62
C ILE A 83 -9.15 13.30 -24.55
N ALA A 84 -9.00 13.70 -25.81
CA ALA A 84 -10.04 13.55 -26.83
C ALA A 84 -10.43 12.07 -26.99
N PHE A 85 -9.43 11.19 -27.16
CA PHE A 85 -9.64 9.74 -27.26
C PHE A 85 -10.39 9.19 -26.04
N ALA A 86 -10.01 9.58 -24.82
CA ALA A 86 -10.65 9.12 -23.60
C ALA A 86 -12.14 9.53 -23.51
N ARG A 87 -12.48 10.73 -24.01
CA ARG A 87 -13.87 11.22 -24.04
C ARG A 87 -14.70 10.55 -25.14
N GLU A 88 -14.12 10.37 -26.32
CA GLU A 88 -14.79 9.77 -27.48
C GLU A 88 -15.05 8.26 -27.30
N ASN A 89 -14.26 7.60 -26.45
CA ASN A 89 -14.33 6.15 -26.20
C ASN A 89 -14.89 5.82 -24.80
N GLU A 90 -15.81 6.64 -24.28
CA GLU A 90 -16.52 6.32 -23.05
C GLU A 90 -17.30 4.99 -23.18
N THR A 91 -17.40 4.24 -22.08
CA THR A 91 -18.22 3.02 -22.01
C THR A 91 -19.68 3.30 -22.34
N LYS A 92 -20.27 2.39 -23.14
CA LYS A 92 -21.70 2.40 -23.48
C LYS A 92 -22.58 1.76 -22.41
N ALA A 93 -21.99 1.20 -21.35
CA ALA A 93 -22.74 0.66 -20.23
C ALA A 93 -23.59 1.79 -19.58
N PRO A 94 -24.80 1.47 -19.07
CA PRO A 94 -25.64 2.42 -18.37
C PRO A 94 -24.86 3.16 -17.27
N ARG A 95 -25.25 4.41 -17.00
CA ARG A 95 -24.62 5.18 -15.92
C ARG A 95 -25.08 4.75 -14.53
N ASN A 96 -26.33 4.30 -14.43
CA ASN A 96 -26.81 3.68 -13.21
C ASN A 96 -26.10 2.33 -13.04
N MET A 97 -25.32 2.21 -11.96
CA MET A 97 -24.48 1.03 -11.73
C MET A 97 -25.29 -0.21 -11.33
N GLU A 98 -26.47 -0.05 -10.72
CA GLU A 98 -27.38 -1.17 -10.48
C GLU A 98 -27.85 -1.80 -11.81
N VAL A 99 -28.24 -0.97 -12.77
CA VAL A 99 -28.64 -1.43 -14.10
C VAL A 99 -27.45 -2.04 -14.85
N ALA A 100 -26.28 -1.41 -14.80
CA ALA A 100 -25.07 -1.93 -15.45
C ALA A 100 -24.66 -3.29 -14.87
N GLN A 101 -24.74 -3.45 -13.55
CA GLN A 101 -24.47 -4.69 -12.84
C GLN A 101 -25.46 -5.79 -13.25
N ALA A 102 -26.76 -5.50 -13.23
CA ALA A 102 -27.79 -6.46 -13.62
C ALA A 102 -27.64 -6.92 -15.08
N GLN A 103 -27.31 -6.00 -16.00
CA GLN A 103 -27.06 -6.33 -17.42
C GLN A 103 -25.82 -7.17 -17.64
N SER A 104 -24.79 -6.99 -16.80
CA SER A 104 -23.50 -7.66 -16.95
C SER A 104 -23.51 -9.05 -16.28
N PHE A 105 -24.15 -9.17 -15.12
CA PHE A 105 -23.99 -10.34 -14.23
C PHE A 105 -25.29 -10.99 -13.77
N GLY A 106 -26.46 -10.50 -14.19
CA GLY A 106 -27.75 -11.07 -13.80
C GLY A 106 -28.01 -12.51 -14.27
N LYS A 107 -27.09 -13.11 -15.04
CA LYS A 107 -27.12 -14.52 -15.46
C LYS A 107 -26.28 -15.43 -14.56
N GLU A 108 -25.42 -14.87 -13.72
CA GLU A 108 -24.59 -15.66 -12.80
C GLU A 108 -25.42 -16.07 -11.58
N PRO A 109 -25.25 -17.31 -11.07
CA PRO A 109 -25.85 -17.72 -9.80
C PRO A 109 -25.39 -16.79 -8.67
N PHE A 110 -26.31 -16.37 -7.80
CA PHE A 110 -26.00 -15.46 -6.70
C PHE A 110 -25.35 -14.15 -7.17
N GLY A 111 -25.80 -13.66 -8.34
CA GLY A 111 -25.30 -12.46 -9.02
C GLY A 111 -25.91 -11.13 -8.52
N GLU A 112 -26.75 -11.16 -7.48
CA GLU A 112 -27.51 -10.01 -7.04
C GLU A 112 -26.65 -8.93 -6.37
N GLY A 113 -26.96 -7.67 -6.67
CA GLY A 113 -26.32 -6.53 -6.02
C GLY A 113 -26.60 -6.46 -4.52
N VAL A 114 -25.63 -6.86 -3.70
CA VAL A 114 -25.73 -6.87 -2.22
C VAL A 114 -25.16 -5.61 -1.53
N GLY A 115 -24.62 -4.68 -2.32
CA GLY A 115 -24.01 -3.44 -1.87
C GLY A 115 -24.76 -2.16 -2.29
N PRO A 116 -24.29 -0.98 -1.87
CA PRO A 116 -24.82 0.28 -2.38
C PRO A 116 -24.32 0.56 -3.80
N PHE A 117 -25.26 0.92 -4.68
CA PHE A 117 -24.98 1.46 -6.01
C PHE A 117 -25.03 2.97 -6.02
N GLU A 118 -24.30 3.56 -6.96
CA GLU A 118 -24.32 4.98 -7.28
C GLU A 118 -24.35 5.13 -8.80
N THR A 119 -24.79 6.29 -9.31
CA THR A 119 -24.64 6.61 -10.74
C THR A 119 -23.19 7.01 -11.01
N ARG A 120 -22.55 6.46 -12.05
CA ARG A 120 -21.18 6.87 -12.44
C ARG A 120 -21.15 8.27 -13.05
N GLY A 121 -20.07 9.00 -12.82
CA GLY A 121 -19.85 10.35 -13.35
C GLY A 121 -19.43 10.38 -14.81
N GLU A 122 -19.08 11.59 -15.28
CA GLU A 122 -18.46 11.79 -16.61
C GLU A 122 -17.11 11.06 -16.72
N PRO A 123 -16.67 10.67 -17.94
CA PRO A 123 -15.35 10.08 -18.14
C PRO A 123 -14.29 11.08 -17.66
N SER A 124 -13.60 10.70 -16.59
CA SER A 124 -12.74 11.60 -15.83
C SER A 124 -11.33 11.03 -15.70
N GLY A 125 -10.33 11.90 -15.59
CA GLY A 125 -8.96 11.45 -15.40
C GLY A 125 -7.99 12.58 -15.15
N ILE A 126 -6.79 12.20 -14.73
CA ILE A 126 -5.67 13.09 -14.49
C ILE A 126 -4.38 12.49 -15.05
N ILE A 127 -3.46 13.33 -15.48
CA ILE A 127 -2.10 12.96 -15.87
C ILE A 127 -1.15 13.61 -14.90
N LEU A 128 -0.30 12.80 -14.28
CA LEU A 128 0.67 13.26 -13.30
C LEU A 128 2.09 12.94 -13.78
N ARG A 129 3.03 13.88 -13.61
CA ARG A 129 4.45 13.65 -13.90
C ARG A 129 5.31 14.24 -12.80
N ARG A 130 6.07 13.37 -12.10
CA ARG A 130 6.98 13.75 -11.01
C ARG A 130 6.29 14.61 -9.93
N GLY A 131 5.08 14.20 -9.52
CA GLY A 131 4.27 14.93 -8.53
C GLY A 131 3.43 16.06 -9.09
N TYR A 132 3.70 16.57 -10.30
CA TYR A 132 2.93 17.69 -10.88
C TYR A 132 1.69 17.21 -11.63
N LEU A 133 0.59 17.95 -11.50
CA LEU A 133 -0.60 17.79 -12.34
C LEU A 133 -0.33 18.37 -13.73
N VAL A 134 -0.38 17.52 -14.75
CA VAL A 134 -0.10 17.90 -16.15
C VAL A 134 -1.37 18.18 -16.93
N ALA A 135 -2.41 17.39 -16.68
CA ALA A 135 -3.72 17.56 -17.29
C ALA A 135 -4.80 16.89 -16.42
N GLU A 136 -6.03 17.38 -16.53
CA GLU A 136 -7.22 16.78 -15.94
C GLU A 136 -8.42 16.98 -16.87
N TRP A 137 -9.39 16.09 -16.81
CA TRP A 137 -10.66 16.20 -17.53
C TRP A 137 -11.78 15.54 -16.75
N GLY A 138 -13.03 15.94 -17.05
CA GLY A 138 -14.21 15.44 -16.35
C GLY A 138 -14.30 16.02 -14.93
N GLU A 139 -14.67 15.17 -13.98
CA GLU A 139 -14.97 15.51 -12.59
C GLU A 139 -14.02 14.77 -11.61
N PRO A 140 -12.70 15.04 -11.61
CA PRO A 140 -11.73 14.25 -10.83
C PRO A 140 -11.94 14.29 -9.30
N ASN A 141 -12.71 15.26 -8.80
CA ASN A 141 -13.07 15.42 -7.39
C ASN A 141 -14.36 14.70 -7.00
N ARG A 142 -15.11 14.15 -7.96
CA ARG A 142 -16.34 13.39 -7.69
C ARG A 142 -15.96 12.03 -7.08
N PRO A 143 -16.57 11.62 -5.97
CA PRO A 143 -16.45 10.24 -5.50
C PRO A 143 -17.18 9.31 -6.47
N ASP A 144 -16.47 8.32 -7.02
CA ASP A 144 -17.01 7.34 -7.96
C ASP A 144 -16.78 5.92 -7.48
N MET A 145 -17.63 4.98 -7.93
CA MET A 145 -17.46 3.56 -7.63
C MET A 145 -16.15 3.06 -8.24
N THR A 146 -15.20 2.66 -7.40
CA THR A 146 -13.87 2.25 -7.87
C THR A 146 -13.70 0.75 -8.08
N HIS A 147 -14.71 -0.04 -7.74
CA HIS A 147 -14.71 -1.49 -7.93
C HIS A 147 -13.46 -2.14 -7.34
N SER A 148 -12.78 -2.98 -8.13
CA SER A 148 -11.62 -3.76 -7.70
C SER A 148 -10.34 -2.99 -7.40
N VAL A 149 -10.34 -1.65 -7.53
CA VAL A 149 -9.28 -0.82 -6.94
C VAL A 149 -9.16 -1.09 -5.43
N THR A 150 -10.28 -1.40 -4.77
CA THR A 150 -10.37 -1.77 -3.34
C THR A 150 -9.44 -2.90 -2.92
N LYS A 151 -9.17 -3.88 -3.80
CA LYS A 151 -8.21 -4.97 -3.56
C LYS A 151 -6.81 -4.45 -3.21
N SER A 152 -6.42 -3.31 -3.80
CA SER A 152 -5.15 -2.66 -3.50
C SER A 152 -5.12 -2.09 -2.08
N PHE A 153 -6.22 -1.52 -1.61
CA PHE A 153 -6.35 -1.04 -0.24
C PHE A 153 -6.37 -2.21 0.75
N LEU A 154 -7.08 -3.30 0.42
CA LEU A 154 -7.07 -4.52 1.23
C LEU A 154 -5.64 -5.09 1.37
N SER A 155 -4.93 -5.26 0.25
CA SER A 155 -3.53 -5.71 0.28
C SER A 155 -2.64 -4.79 1.12
N THR A 156 -2.84 -3.48 1.02
CA THR A 156 -2.10 -2.50 1.84
C THR A 156 -2.37 -2.65 3.33
N VAL A 157 -3.63 -2.79 3.74
CA VAL A 157 -3.94 -2.94 5.18
C VAL A 157 -3.46 -4.28 5.74
N VAL A 158 -3.34 -5.32 4.92
CA VAL A 158 -2.66 -6.58 5.30
C VAL A 158 -1.15 -6.34 5.43
N GLY A 159 -0.52 -5.66 4.48
CA GLY A 159 0.90 -5.29 4.58
C GLY A 159 1.21 -4.46 5.82
N LEU A 160 0.36 -3.48 6.15
CA LEU A 160 0.48 -2.69 7.39
C LEU A 160 0.34 -3.54 8.66
N ALA A 161 -0.45 -4.61 8.63
CA ALA A 161 -0.58 -5.55 9.74
C ALA A 161 0.70 -6.38 9.92
N VAL A 162 1.36 -6.77 8.82
CA VAL A 162 2.69 -7.40 8.83
C VAL A 162 3.73 -6.45 9.43
N ASP A 163 3.80 -5.21 8.96
CA ASP A 163 4.74 -4.20 9.46
C ASP A 163 4.58 -3.92 10.96
N ARG A 164 3.35 -4.07 11.48
CA ARG A 164 3.01 -3.89 12.90
C ARG A 164 3.17 -5.17 13.73
N GLY A 165 3.53 -6.28 13.12
CA GLY A 165 3.66 -7.58 13.80
C GLY A 165 2.33 -8.18 14.25
N LEU A 166 1.19 -7.69 13.75
CA LEU A 166 -0.11 -8.32 13.95
C LEU A 166 -0.23 -9.60 13.11
N ILE A 167 0.43 -9.61 11.95
CA ILE A 167 0.74 -10.82 11.16
C ILE A 167 2.25 -11.02 11.25
N ARG A 168 2.71 -12.15 11.76
CA ARG A 168 4.16 -12.39 11.91
C ARG A 168 4.83 -12.60 10.57
N SER A 169 4.23 -13.39 9.67
CA SER A 169 4.74 -13.64 8.33
C SER A 169 3.59 -13.88 7.35
N VAL A 170 3.76 -13.45 6.10
CA VAL A 170 2.82 -13.80 5.03
C VAL A 170 2.79 -15.30 4.72
N GLN A 171 3.78 -16.05 5.20
CA GLN A 171 3.83 -17.51 5.10
C GLN A 171 3.13 -18.23 6.23
N ASP A 172 2.62 -17.51 7.24
CA ASP A 172 1.81 -18.15 8.27
C ASP A 172 0.41 -18.48 7.72
N THR A 173 -0.20 -19.54 8.25
CA THR A 173 -1.56 -19.93 7.89
C THR A 173 -2.58 -18.99 8.52
N VAL A 174 -3.55 -18.54 7.72
CA VAL A 174 -4.59 -17.59 8.13
C VAL A 174 -5.44 -18.16 9.26
N ALA A 175 -5.69 -19.47 9.26
CA ALA A 175 -6.48 -20.16 10.27
C ALA A 175 -6.02 -19.90 11.72
N THR A 176 -4.72 -19.67 11.94
CA THR A 176 -4.17 -19.40 13.28
C THR A 176 -4.46 -17.99 13.81
N TYR A 177 -4.91 -17.08 12.94
CA TYR A 177 -5.18 -15.67 13.26
C TYR A 177 -6.67 -15.35 13.39
N VAL A 178 -7.54 -16.23 12.88
CA VAL A 178 -8.97 -15.95 12.76
C VAL A 178 -9.73 -16.74 13.82
N PRO A 179 -10.30 -16.07 14.84
CA PRO A 179 -11.12 -16.75 15.83
C PRO A 179 -12.48 -17.17 15.23
N PRO A 180 -13.27 -17.96 15.97
CA PRO A 180 -14.71 -18.09 15.76
C PRO A 180 -15.40 -16.74 15.50
N ILE A 181 -16.27 -16.66 14.50
CA ILE A 181 -16.94 -15.41 14.11
C ILE A 181 -18.44 -15.52 14.37
N GLU A 182 -18.97 -14.60 15.15
CA GLU A 182 -20.41 -14.42 15.34
C GLU A 182 -20.94 -13.43 14.30
N LEU A 183 -22.03 -13.79 13.64
CA LEU A 183 -22.71 -12.91 12.70
C LEU A 183 -23.62 -11.95 13.45
N TYR A 184 -23.57 -10.66 13.11
CA TYR A 184 -24.45 -9.68 13.73
C TYR A 184 -25.79 -9.65 12.98
N ASN A 185 -26.85 -10.11 13.64
CA ASN A 185 -28.22 -10.03 13.13
C ASN A 185 -29.19 -9.52 14.22
N PRO A 186 -29.46 -8.20 14.28
CA PRO A 186 -30.27 -7.63 15.35
C PRO A 186 -31.76 -8.01 15.25
N ALA A 187 -32.23 -8.47 14.10
CA ALA A 187 -33.61 -8.92 13.94
C ALA A 187 -33.84 -10.33 14.51
N GLN A 188 -32.76 -11.11 14.70
CA GLN A 188 -32.81 -12.49 15.16
C GLN A 188 -32.32 -12.56 16.61
N ILE A 189 -33.24 -12.26 17.54
CA ILE A 189 -32.96 -12.31 18.99
C ILE A 189 -32.86 -13.76 19.47
N ASN A 190 -33.74 -14.63 18.97
CA ASN A 190 -33.76 -16.04 19.30
C ASN A 190 -33.23 -16.85 18.13
N ARG A 191 -32.48 -17.90 18.45
CA ARG A 191 -32.06 -18.90 17.48
C ARG A 191 -33.29 -19.67 16.97
N PRO A 192 -33.45 -19.83 15.64
CA PRO A 192 -34.49 -20.68 15.07
C PRO A 192 -34.39 -22.10 15.60
N ALA A 193 -35.52 -22.71 15.96
CA ALA A 193 -35.57 -24.04 16.56
C ALA A 193 -35.01 -25.11 15.60
N GLU A 194 -35.14 -24.91 14.29
CA GLU A 194 -34.64 -25.77 13.22
C GLU A 194 -33.11 -25.86 13.21
N GLN A 195 -32.43 -24.87 13.79
CA GLN A 195 -30.97 -24.86 13.93
C GLN A 195 -30.52 -25.50 15.24
N PHE A 196 -31.40 -26.07 16.06
CA PHE A 196 -30.98 -26.73 17.30
C PHE A 196 -29.93 -27.82 17.03
N GLY A 197 -28.82 -27.79 17.78
CA GLY A 197 -27.73 -28.76 17.66
C GLY A 197 -26.72 -28.50 16.53
N THR A 198 -26.89 -27.44 15.73
CA THR A 198 -25.91 -27.08 14.68
C THR A 198 -24.81 -26.14 15.22
N PRO A 199 -23.63 -26.06 14.58
CA PRO A 199 -22.68 -24.99 14.86
C PRO A 199 -23.24 -23.61 14.47
N GLU A 200 -23.01 -22.61 15.32
CA GLU A 200 -23.53 -21.24 15.13
C GLU A 200 -22.47 -20.27 14.61
N LEU A 201 -21.25 -20.38 15.14
CA LEU A 201 -20.16 -19.48 14.81
C LEU A 201 -19.53 -19.88 13.47
N LEU A 202 -19.36 -18.90 12.60
CA LEU A 202 -18.65 -19.05 11.33
C LEU A 202 -17.17 -19.40 11.58
N ARG A 203 -16.67 -20.39 10.84
CA ARG A 203 -15.27 -20.87 10.88
C ARG A 203 -14.71 -20.98 9.47
N PRO A 204 -14.38 -19.84 8.83
CA PRO A 204 -14.10 -19.81 7.40
C PRO A 204 -12.78 -20.51 7.04
N PHE A 205 -11.92 -20.83 8.00
CA PHE A 205 -10.61 -21.44 7.76
C PHE A 205 -10.42 -22.81 8.45
N ASP A 206 -11.51 -23.48 8.86
CA ASP A 206 -11.42 -24.72 9.64
C ASP A 206 -11.42 -26.01 8.81
N THR A 207 -11.75 -25.95 7.52
CA THR A 207 -11.71 -27.14 6.67
C THR A 207 -10.27 -27.66 6.51
N PRO A 208 -10.07 -28.96 6.24
CA PRO A 208 -8.72 -29.50 5.99
C PRO A 208 -7.96 -28.73 4.91
N HIS A 209 -8.65 -28.25 3.88
CA HIS A 209 -8.06 -27.41 2.84
C HIS A 209 -7.74 -26.01 3.35
N ASN A 210 -8.72 -25.30 3.92
CA ASN A 210 -8.55 -23.90 4.28
C ASN A 210 -7.53 -23.68 5.41
N ARG A 211 -7.31 -24.69 6.26
CA ARG A 211 -6.28 -24.66 7.32
C ARG A 211 -4.84 -24.52 6.79
N ARG A 212 -4.62 -24.88 5.52
CA ARG A 212 -3.30 -24.79 4.85
C ARG A 212 -3.04 -23.45 4.18
N LEU A 213 -4.04 -22.57 4.11
CA LEU A 213 -3.95 -21.33 3.36
C LEU A 213 -3.11 -20.31 4.11
N THR A 214 -2.03 -19.87 3.48
CA THR A 214 -1.20 -18.76 3.96
C THR A 214 -1.77 -17.41 3.55
N TRP A 215 -1.35 -16.34 4.22
CA TRP A 215 -1.69 -14.98 3.80
C TRP A 215 -1.22 -14.70 2.37
N ASP A 216 -0.07 -15.22 1.98
CA ASP A 216 0.52 -15.06 0.65
C ASP A 216 -0.38 -15.64 -0.46
N VAL A 217 -0.89 -16.87 -0.31
CA VAL A 217 -1.78 -17.47 -1.32
C VAL A 217 -3.14 -16.76 -1.40
N MET A 218 -3.64 -16.22 -0.28
CA MET A 218 -4.86 -15.41 -0.25
C MET A 218 -4.64 -14.07 -0.98
N LEU A 219 -3.53 -13.38 -0.71
CA LEU A 219 -3.17 -12.11 -1.36
C LEU A 219 -2.96 -12.26 -2.87
N ARG A 220 -2.38 -13.38 -3.31
CA ARG A 220 -2.11 -13.68 -4.72
C ARG A 220 -3.31 -14.27 -5.47
N GLN A 221 -4.45 -14.48 -4.79
CA GLN A 221 -5.63 -15.16 -5.35
C GLN A 221 -5.28 -16.54 -5.95
N THR A 222 -4.48 -17.30 -5.21
CA THR A 222 -4.08 -18.67 -5.54
C THR A 222 -4.47 -19.65 -4.44
N SER A 223 -5.38 -19.27 -3.56
CA SER A 223 -5.74 -20.04 -2.36
C SER A 223 -6.62 -21.25 -2.64
N ASP A 224 -7.45 -21.16 -3.67
CA ASP A 224 -8.58 -22.08 -3.86
C ASP A 224 -9.46 -22.24 -2.60
N TRP A 225 -9.63 -21.14 -1.84
CA TRP A 225 -10.43 -21.14 -0.61
C TRP A 225 -11.84 -21.69 -0.87
N GLU A 226 -12.29 -22.58 -0.01
CA GLU A 226 -13.59 -23.25 -0.13
C GLU A 226 -14.60 -22.76 0.91
N GLY A 227 -15.85 -22.57 0.48
CA GLY A 227 -16.95 -22.27 1.39
C GLY A 227 -17.94 -21.25 0.84
N THR A 228 -18.81 -20.79 1.74
CA THR A 228 -19.81 -19.76 1.49
C THR A 228 -19.57 -18.60 2.43
N LEU A 229 -19.53 -17.38 1.89
CA LEU A 229 -19.40 -16.17 2.69
C LEU A 229 -20.42 -15.14 2.23
N TRP A 230 -21.08 -14.48 3.20
CA TRP A 230 -22.11 -13.47 2.94
C TRP A 230 -23.28 -13.93 2.06
N GLY A 231 -23.53 -15.24 2.02
CA GLY A 231 -24.60 -15.85 1.22
C GLY A 231 -24.16 -16.34 -0.16
N LYS A 232 -22.94 -16.03 -0.61
CA LYS A 232 -22.40 -16.48 -1.90
C LYS A 232 -21.37 -17.60 -1.72
N PRO A 233 -21.57 -18.77 -2.35
CA PRO A 233 -20.55 -19.81 -2.37
C PRO A 233 -19.42 -19.43 -3.35
N GLU A 234 -18.18 -19.80 -3.03
CA GLU A 234 -17.01 -19.43 -3.84
C GLU A 234 -17.09 -19.89 -5.30
N TRP A 235 -17.71 -21.05 -5.56
CA TRP A 235 -17.85 -21.60 -6.91
C TRP A 235 -18.81 -20.79 -7.79
N ALA A 236 -19.71 -20.00 -7.19
CA ALA A 236 -20.69 -19.21 -7.91
C ALA A 236 -20.10 -17.91 -8.47
N ASP A 237 -18.88 -17.56 -8.09
CA ASP A 237 -18.17 -16.46 -8.72
C ASP A 237 -17.46 -16.96 -9.98
N ARG A 238 -17.94 -16.55 -11.16
CA ARG A 238 -17.45 -17.02 -12.46
C ARG A 238 -17.47 -18.54 -12.60
N PRO A 239 -18.65 -19.16 -12.44
CA PRO A 239 -18.76 -20.61 -12.43
C PRO A 239 -18.38 -21.22 -13.79
N SER A 240 -18.05 -22.52 -13.79
CA SER A 240 -17.87 -23.30 -15.02
C SER A 240 -19.11 -23.18 -15.92
N ALA A 241 -18.90 -23.26 -17.24
CA ALA A 241 -20.01 -23.33 -18.19
C ALA A 241 -20.86 -24.60 -18.01
N ASP A 242 -20.27 -25.68 -17.49
CA ASP A 242 -21.01 -26.90 -17.11
C ASP A 242 -21.47 -26.80 -15.66
N SER A 243 -22.79 -26.75 -15.45
CA SER A 243 -23.39 -26.68 -14.12
C SER A 243 -23.20 -27.92 -13.27
N LYS A 244 -22.83 -29.05 -13.87
CA LYS A 244 -22.52 -30.30 -13.15
C LYS A 244 -21.23 -30.19 -12.33
N ASP A 245 -20.34 -29.29 -12.73
CA ASP A 245 -19.01 -29.14 -12.10
C ASP A 245 -19.03 -28.16 -10.93
N TRP A 246 -20.08 -27.34 -10.79
CA TRP A 246 -20.14 -26.22 -9.85
C TRP A 246 -19.81 -26.62 -8.41
N GLN A 247 -20.35 -27.75 -7.94
CA GLN A 247 -20.17 -28.22 -6.57
C GLN A 247 -19.23 -29.42 -6.44
N THR A 248 -18.71 -29.92 -7.56
CA THR A 248 -17.95 -31.18 -7.63
C THR A 248 -16.52 -31.00 -8.13
N ARG A 249 -16.12 -29.77 -8.50
CA ARG A 249 -14.76 -29.51 -8.99
C ARG A 249 -13.70 -29.94 -7.96
N PRO A 250 -12.59 -30.54 -8.43
CA PRO A 250 -11.46 -30.86 -7.55
C PRO A 250 -10.85 -29.59 -6.97
N ARG A 251 -10.31 -29.72 -5.75
CA ARG A 251 -9.54 -28.65 -5.11
C ARG A 251 -8.12 -28.62 -5.68
N ASN A 252 -7.66 -27.43 -6.04
CA ASN A 252 -6.29 -27.17 -6.42
C ASN A 252 -5.41 -27.03 -5.18
N GLU A 253 -4.13 -27.37 -5.31
CA GLU A 253 -3.17 -27.13 -4.23
C GLU A 253 -3.00 -25.62 -3.98
N PRO A 254 -2.97 -25.14 -2.72
CA PRO A 254 -2.75 -23.73 -2.42
C PRO A 254 -1.45 -23.22 -3.07
N GLY A 255 -1.56 -22.13 -3.83
CA GLY A 255 -0.44 -21.53 -4.56
C GLY A 255 -0.24 -22.04 -5.99
N SER A 256 -0.97 -23.06 -6.43
CA SER A 256 -0.76 -23.71 -7.74
C SER A 256 -1.53 -23.06 -8.91
N VAL A 257 -2.76 -22.59 -8.66
CA VAL A 257 -3.64 -22.05 -9.71
C VAL A 257 -4.15 -20.68 -9.29
N TYR A 258 -4.04 -19.70 -10.20
CA TYR A 258 -4.65 -18.39 -10.03
C TYR A 258 -6.10 -18.43 -10.49
N GLU A 259 -6.98 -17.86 -9.67
CA GLU A 259 -8.36 -17.62 -10.03
C GLU A 259 -8.82 -16.31 -9.42
N TYR A 260 -9.36 -15.44 -10.26
CA TYR A 260 -9.92 -14.19 -9.80
C TYR A 260 -11.30 -14.45 -9.19
N ASN A 261 -11.43 -14.30 -7.86
CA ASN A 261 -12.63 -14.71 -7.11
C ASN A 261 -12.91 -13.78 -5.92
N ASP A 262 -14.04 -13.08 -5.93
CA ASP A 262 -14.42 -12.06 -4.95
C ASP A 262 -14.78 -12.65 -3.58
N VAL A 263 -15.40 -13.84 -3.53
CA VAL A 263 -15.70 -14.52 -2.25
C VAL A 263 -14.41 -14.82 -1.49
N ARG A 264 -13.35 -15.27 -2.20
CA ARG A 264 -12.04 -15.52 -1.60
C ARG A 264 -11.39 -14.24 -1.09
N VAL A 265 -11.57 -13.12 -1.80
CA VAL A 265 -11.05 -11.82 -1.36
C VAL A 265 -11.85 -11.29 -0.16
N ASN A 266 -13.15 -11.56 -0.08
CA ASN A 266 -13.96 -11.24 1.10
C ASN A 266 -13.55 -12.07 2.32
N ALA A 267 -13.15 -13.34 2.14
CA ALA A 267 -12.56 -14.13 3.22
C ALA A 267 -11.23 -13.53 3.72
N LEU A 268 -10.41 -12.95 2.83
CA LEU A 268 -9.22 -12.19 3.22
C LEU A 268 -9.58 -10.90 3.97
N ALA A 269 -10.61 -10.16 3.54
CA ALA A 269 -11.08 -8.96 4.23
C ALA A 269 -11.59 -9.27 5.64
N LEU A 270 -12.30 -10.37 5.80
CA LEU A 270 -12.74 -10.89 7.10
C LEU A 270 -11.55 -11.22 8.01
N ALA A 271 -10.57 -11.97 7.49
CA ALA A 271 -9.36 -12.33 8.23
C ALA A 271 -8.56 -11.09 8.66
N ALA A 272 -8.39 -10.12 7.75
CA ALA A 272 -7.71 -8.86 8.06
C ALA A 272 -8.47 -8.06 9.14
N THR A 273 -9.80 -8.05 9.09
CA THR A 273 -10.64 -7.40 10.13
C THR A 273 -10.42 -8.07 11.50
N SER A 274 -10.37 -9.40 11.55
CA SER A 274 -10.11 -10.16 12.79
C SER A 274 -8.74 -9.85 13.40
N VAL A 275 -7.71 -9.69 12.57
CA VAL A 275 -6.35 -9.36 13.02
C VAL A 275 -6.27 -7.91 13.52
N TRP A 276 -6.86 -6.98 12.79
CA TRP A 276 -6.88 -5.57 13.19
C TRP A 276 -7.78 -5.29 14.39
N ARG A 277 -8.77 -6.17 14.64
CA ARG A 277 -9.82 -6.02 15.64
C ARG A 277 -10.53 -4.67 15.55
N ARG A 278 -10.63 -4.14 14.32
CA ARG A 278 -11.14 -2.81 13.99
C ARG A 278 -11.75 -2.81 12.58
N PRO A 279 -12.73 -1.93 12.30
CA PRO A 279 -13.20 -1.73 10.93
C PRO A 279 -12.05 -1.29 10.01
N LEU A 280 -11.82 -2.03 8.92
CA LEU A 280 -10.75 -1.72 7.96
C LEU A 280 -10.81 -0.31 7.34
N PRO A 281 -11.98 0.34 7.12
CA PRO A 281 -12.03 1.73 6.70
C PRO A 281 -11.35 2.67 7.69
N GLN A 282 -11.44 2.41 9.00
CA GLN A 282 -10.77 3.24 9.99
C GLN A 282 -9.24 3.05 9.94
N VAL A 283 -8.78 1.82 9.72
CA VAL A 283 -7.36 1.51 9.52
C VAL A 283 -6.84 2.23 8.28
N LEU A 284 -7.55 2.11 7.15
CA LEU A 284 -7.22 2.79 5.90
C LEU A 284 -7.21 4.31 6.07
N HIS A 285 -8.19 4.86 6.80
CA HIS A 285 -8.29 6.29 7.10
C HIS A 285 -7.10 6.77 7.91
N GLU A 286 -6.81 6.12 9.03
CA GLU A 286 -5.79 6.54 9.98
C GLU A 286 -4.37 6.41 9.41
N TYR A 287 -4.07 5.27 8.78
CA TYR A 287 -2.69 4.93 8.44
C TYR A 287 -2.32 5.20 6.99
N ILE A 288 -3.27 5.43 6.09
CA ILE A 288 -3.00 5.69 4.67
C ILE A 288 -3.63 7.01 4.23
N MET A 289 -4.96 7.11 4.24
CA MET A 289 -5.68 8.22 3.61
C MET A 289 -5.38 9.57 4.29
N ASN A 290 -5.32 9.61 5.63
CA ASN A 290 -4.94 10.82 6.35
C ASN A 290 -3.49 11.26 6.10
N PRO A 291 -2.48 10.39 6.25
CA PRO A 291 -1.09 10.72 5.95
C PRO A 291 -0.83 11.20 4.52
N ILE A 292 -1.59 10.69 3.54
CA ILE A 292 -1.42 11.07 2.14
C ILE A 292 -2.28 12.29 1.73
N GLY A 293 -3.03 12.88 2.65
CA GLY A 293 -3.87 14.05 2.33
C GLY A 293 -5.09 13.73 1.48
N ALA A 294 -5.60 12.49 1.51
CA ALA A 294 -6.82 12.12 0.80
C ALA A 294 -8.03 12.93 1.30
N SER A 295 -9.03 13.07 0.42
CA SER A 295 -10.34 13.64 0.77
C SER A 295 -10.97 12.94 1.98
N SER A 296 -11.90 13.58 2.68
CA SER A 296 -12.74 12.97 3.72
C SER A 296 -14.05 12.37 3.17
N THR A 297 -14.28 12.51 1.85
CA THR A 297 -15.55 12.11 1.20
C THR A 297 -15.57 10.68 0.68
N TRP A 298 -14.43 9.97 0.70
CA TRP A 298 -14.40 8.56 0.29
C TRP A 298 -15.11 7.67 1.31
N ARG A 299 -15.63 6.55 0.86
CA ARG A 299 -16.18 5.49 1.71
C ARG A 299 -15.62 4.15 1.25
N TRP A 300 -15.39 3.23 2.16
CA TRP A 300 -15.12 1.82 1.85
C TRP A 300 -16.17 0.98 2.56
N ALA A 301 -17.16 0.53 1.81
CA ALA A 301 -18.32 -0.17 2.35
C ALA A 301 -18.19 -1.68 2.25
N GLY A 302 -18.82 -2.39 3.18
CA GLY A 302 -19.12 -3.82 3.06
C GLY A 302 -20.50 -4.08 2.50
N TYR A 303 -20.82 -5.34 2.22
CA TYR A 303 -22.16 -5.75 1.83
C TYR A 303 -23.18 -5.44 2.93
N ARG A 304 -24.45 -5.36 2.56
CA ARG A 304 -25.53 -5.17 3.54
C ARG A 304 -25.56 -6.29 4.59
N SER A 305 -25.13 -7.50 4.20
CA SER A 305 -25.08 -8.71 5.03
C SER A 305 -23.75 -8.95 5.75
N SER A 306 -22.70 -8.16 5.48
CA SER A 306 -21.34 -8.45 5.98
C SER A 306 -21.07 -7.85 7.36
N TRP A 307 -21.96 -8.10 8.33
CA TRP A 307 -21.80 -7.63 9.70
C TRP A 307 -21.44 -8.76 10.66
N ILE A 308 -20.44 -8.51 11.50
CA ILE A 308 -20.00 -9.44 12.54
C ILE A 308 -20.09 -8.77 13.91
N VAL A 309 -20.12 -9.59 14.95
CA VAL A 309 -19.85 -9.13 16.32
C VAL A 309 -18.35 -9.24 16.56
N LEU A 310 -17.71 -8.11 16.85
CA LEU A 310 -16.30 -8.00 17.18
C LEU A 310 -16.19 -7.30 18.53
N ASP A 311 -15.78 -8.03 19.55
CA ASP A 311 -15.64 -7.53 20.92
C ASP A 311 -16.92 -6.89 21.48
N GLY A 312 -18.06 -7.50 21.16
CA GLY A 312 -19.39 -7.02 21.56
C GLY A 312 -19.90 -5.84 20.71
N GLN A 313 -19.19 -5.44 19.66
CA GLN A 313 -19.61 -4.37 18.76
C GLN A 313 -19.96 -4.90 17.37
N ALA A 314 -21.03 -4.35 16.79
CA ALA A 314 -21.36 -4.60 15.39
C ALA A 314 -20.30 -3.93 14.49
N VAL A 315 -19.59 -4.73 13.71
CA VAL A 315 -18.56 -4.27 12.76
C VAL A 315 -18.92 -4.76 11.36
N GLN A 316 -19.01 -3.82 10.43
CA GLN A 316 -19.13 -4.18 9.02
C GLN A 316 -17.76 -4.58 8.48
N VAL A 317 -17.70 -5.80 7.95
CA VAL A 317 -16.57 -6.31 7.18
C VAL A 317 -16.72 -5.77 5.77
N VAL A 318 -15.73 -5.00 5.33
CA VAL A 318 -15.71 -4.42 3.98
C VAL A 318 -15.65 -5.49 2.89
N SER A 319 -16.12 -5.16 1.70
CA SER A 319 -15.87 -6.03 0.56
C SER A 319 -14.39 -5.95 0.16
N GLY A 320 -13.80 -7.11 -0.08
CA GLY A 320 -12.45 -7.24 -0.57
C GLY A 320 -12.35 -7.06 -2.08
N GLY A 321 -13.46 -7.28 -2.79
CA GLY A 321 -13.62 -7.06 -4.23
C GLY A 321 -14.94 -6.37 -4.57
N ALA A 322 -15.10 -5.99 -5.84
CA ALA A 322 -16.33 -5.37 -6.35
C ALA A 322 -16.44 -5.57 -7.87
N THR A 323 -16.40 -6.83 -8.29
CA THR A 323 -16.62 -7.24 -9.68
C THR A 323 -17.59 -8.41 -9.71
N GLY A 324 -18.73 -8.25 -10.39
CA GLY A 324 -19.36 -9.41 -11.01
C GLY A 324 -20.51 -10.10 -10.30
N ALA A 325 -20.93 -9.59 -9.15
CA ALA A 325 -22.14 -9.96 -8.43
C ALA A 325 -22.24 -9.06 -7.19
N GLU A 326 -21.08 -8.74 -6.64
CA GLU A 326 -20.95 -8.16 -5.31
C GLU A 326 -20.34 -6.76 -5.38
N GLU A 327 -21.00 -5.85 -6.10
CA GLU A 327 -20.58 -4.44 -6.12
C GLU A 327 -20.85 -3.80 -4.76
N CYS A 328 -19.83 -3.75 -3.91
CA CYS A 328 -19.72 -2.73 -2.89
C CYS A 328 -18.72 -1.67 -3.33
N SER A 329 -19.27 -0.50 -3.65
CA SER A 329 -18.49 0.69 -3.94
C SER A 329 -17.68 1.09 -2.71
N SER A 330 -16.36 1.04 -2.84
CA SER A 330 -15.62 2.16 -2.30
C SER A 330 -15.78 3.33 -3.25
N THR A 331 -16.43 4.40 -2.76
CA THR A 331 -16.38 5.67 -3.47
C THR A 331 -15.01 6.26 -3.19
N LEU A 332 -14.24 6.47 -4.24
CA LEU A 332 -12.98 7.20 -4.15
C LEU A 332 -13.04 8.35 -5.15
N THR A 333 -12.42 9.46 -4.82
CA THR A 333 -12.09 10.43 -5.85
C THR A 333 -10.85 9.93 -6.61
N ILE A 334 -10.58 10.46 -7.81
CA ILE A 334 -9.39 10.08 -8.60
C ILE A 334 -8.09 10.42 -7.82
N TRP A 335 -8.16 11.38 -6.91
CA TRP A 335 -7.02 11.90 -6.15
C TRP A 335 -6.41 10.92 -5.12
N PRO A 336 -7.15 10.29 -4.19
CA PRO A 336 -6.57 9.28 -3.31
C PRO A 336 -5.99 8.07 -4.07
N ALA A 337 -6.59 7.66 -5.19
CA ALA A 337 -6.04 6.59 -6.03
C ALA A 337 -4.71 7.00 -6.67
N SER A 338 -4.60 8.25 -7.10
CA SER A 338 -3.39 8.76 -7.75
C SER A 338 -2.27 9.06 -6.75
N VAL A 339 -2.58 9.57 -5.57
CA VAL A 339 -1.60 9.73 -4.48
C VAL A 339 -1.13 8.35 -4.01
N TYR A 340 -2.04 7.39 -3.83
CA TYR A 340 -1.68 6.00 -3.52
C TYR A 340 -0.77 5.39 -4.61
N SER A 341 -1.08 5.59 -5.90
CA SER A 341 -0.26 5.14 -7.02
C SER A 341 1.13 5.81 -7.06
N GLN A 342 1.22 7.10 -6.74
CA GLN A 342 2.51 7.79 -6.66
C GLN A 342 3.36 7.31 -5.49
N CYS A 343 2.74 7.04 -4.34
CA CYS A 343 3.44 6.53 -3.15
C CYS A 343 4.04 5.13 -3.38
N THR A 344 3.33 4.26 -4.09
CA THR A 344 3.79 2.88 -4.39
C THR A 344 4.92 2.83 -5.44
N LYS A 345 4.95 3.78 -6.39
CA LYS A 345 6.03 3.88 -7.40
C LYS A 345 7.36 4.39 -6.84
N GLY A 346 7.34 5.06 -5.69
CA GLY A 346 8.50 5.69 -5.08
C GLY A 346 9.25 4.83 -4.06
N ASN A 347 9.37 3.49 -4.20
CA ASN A 347 10.10 2.61 -3.26
C ASN A 347 9.81 2.87 -1.76
N GLY A 348 8.62 3.36 -1.39
CA GLY A 348 8.32 3.83 -0.01
C GLY A 348 9.21 5.00 0.50
N THR A 349 10.07 5.56 -0.36
CA THR A 349 11.04 6.61 -0.05
C THR A 349 10.57 8.02 -0.41
N ALA A 350 9.58 8.15 -1.29
CA ALA A 350 9.04 9.44 -1.71
C ALA A 350 7.88 9.91 -0.83
N SER A 351 8.14 10.05 0.48
CA SER A 351 7.48 11.00 1.39
C SER A 351 7.96 10.71 2.81
N SER A 352 8.40 11.73 3.54
CA SER A 352 8.59 11.68 4.99
C SER A 352 7.34 11.19 5.74
N SER A 353 6.16 11.25 5.10
CA SER A 353 4.90 10.72 5.61
C SER A 353 4.85 9.19 5.68
N PHE A 354 5.43 8.44 4.72
CA PHE A 354 5.47 6.96 4.81
C PHE A 354 6.52 6.46 5.80
N ARG A 355 7.66 7.15 5.94
CA ARG A 355 8.61 6.86 7.04
C ARG A 355 8.00 7.08 8.43
N ARG A 356 7.02 7.99 8.56
CA ARG A 356 6.21 8.11 9.79
C ARG A 356 5.18 6.99 9.97
N ILE A 357 4.59 6.47 8.88
CA ILE A 357 3.62 5.36 8.91
C ILE A 357 4.25 4.05 9.44
N GLY A 358 5.52 3.81 9.11
CA GLY A 358 6.33 2.68 9.61
C GLY A 358 7.02 2.92 10.96
N SER A 359 6.92 4.12 11.53
CA SER A 359 7.40 4.33 12.91
C SER A 359 6.44 3.61 13.86
N ARG A 360 6.97 2.66 14.65
CA ARG A 360 6.23 1.91 15.68
C ARG A 360 5.65 2.87 16.72
N ARG A 361 4.52 3.51 16.43
CA ARG A 361 3.67 4.06 17.49
C ARG A 361 2.89 2.88 18.07
N PRO A 362 3.02 2.58 19.38
CA PRO A 362 2.16 1.60 20.01
C PRO A 362 0.70 2.01 19.81
N LEU A 363 -0.17 1.01 19.61
CA LEU A 363 -1.61 1.23 19.56
C LEU A 363 -2.03 1.97 20.83
N PRO A 364 -2.85 3.03 20.74
CA PRO A 364 -3.41 3.64 21.94
C PRO A 364 -4.25 2.58 22.68
N PRO A 365 -4.22 2.54 24.02
CA PRO A 365 -5.05 1.62 24.78
C PRO A 365 -6.54 1.86 24.47
N PRO A 366 -7.39 0.82 24.55
CA PRO A 366 -8.83 0.98 24.38
C PRO A 366 -9.34 2.06 25.35
N ARG A 367 -10.14 2.99 24.83
CA ARG A 367 -10.75 4.04 25.65
C ARG A 367 -11.70 3.36 26.64
N SER A 368 -11.33 3.31 27.91
CA SER A 368 -12.26 3.05 29.00
C SER A 368 -13.21 4.25 29.10
N SER A 369 -14.47 4.07 28.71
CA SER A 369 -15.53 5.01 29.09
C SER A 369 -15.59 5.05 30.63
N PRO A 370 -15.51 6.22 31.28
CA PRO A 370 -15.81 6.28 32.70
C PRO A 370 -17.30 5.97 32.87
N LEU A 371 -17.58 4.84 33.53
CA LEU A 371 -18.86 4.61 34.17
C LEU A 371 -19.01 5.67 35.26
N THR A 372 -19.63 6.80 34.92
CA THR A 372 -20.23 7.67 35.93
C THR A 372 -21.44 6.93 36.46
N ALA A 373 -21.26 6.33 37.64
CA ALA A 373 -22.37 5.94 38.49
C ALA A 373 -23.09 7.22 38.95
N THR A 374 -24.39 7.28 38.69
CA THR A 374 -25.36 8.12 39.40
C THR A 374 -26.56 7.24 39.70
#